data_AF-A0A7Y0Q231-F1
#
_entry.id   AF-A0A7Y0Q231-F1
#
_cell.length_a   1.000
_cell.length_b   1.000
_cell.length_c   1.000
_cell.angle_alpha   90.00
_cell.angle_beta   90.00
_cell.angle_gamma   90.00
#
_symmetry.space_group_name_H-M   'P 1'
#
loop_
_entity.id
_entity.type
_entity.pdbx_description
1 polymer ?
#
loop_
_entity_poly.entity_id
_entity_poly.type
_entity_poly.pdbx_seq_one_letter_code
_entity_poly.pdbx_strand_id
1 'polypeptide(L)'
;MPRGRPSKLTPERQKKLVDAIRAGNYYETACTYAGIDYTTFRLWMQKGEAREAKKYSDFFEAITRAEAEAESRAVALWQKAMPEDWRAAQMFLERRHPDRWGKQDKLKTEVSGTVNWVALAQAAQTDDE
;
A
#
# COMPACT_ATOMS: atom_id res chain seq x y z
N MET A 1 27.97 -39.15 -0.15
CA MET A 1 27.78 -37.72 0.24
C MET A 1 26.34 -37.53 0.69
N PRO A 2 26.06 -36.97 1.88
CA PRO A 2 24.68 -36.74 2.30
C PRO A 2 24.09 -35.57 1.51
N ARG A 3 23.09 -35.84 0.65
CA ARG A 3 22.30 -34.78 0.01
C ARG A 3 21.45 -34.11 1.09
N GLY A 4 21.80 -32.88 1.45
CA GLY A 4 20.94 -32.05 2.29
C GLY A 4 19.53 -31.96 1.70
N ARG A 5 18.51 -31.92 2.57
CA ARG A 5 17.09 -31.81 2.20
C ARG A 5 16.91 -30.75 1.11
N PRO A 6 16.40 -31.11 -0.08
CA PRO A 6 16.32 -30.16 -1.20
C PRO A 6 15.52 -28.94 -0.77
N SER A 7 16.10 -27.76 -0.98
CA SER A 7 15.42 -26.51 -0.60
C SER A 7 14.18 -26.35 -1.45
N LYS A 8 13.04 -26.00 -0.84
CA LYS A 8 11.79 -25.74 -1.56
C LYS A 8 11.89 -24.58 -2.57
N LEU A 9 12.94 -23.76 -2.48
CA LEU A 9 13.28 -22.69 -3.41
C LEU A 9 14.02 -23.27 -4.63
N THR A 10 13.27 -23.88 -5.53
CA THR A 10 13.78 -24.27 -6.85
C THR A 10 13.69 -23.09 -7.83
N PRO A 11 14.62 -22.93 -8.78
CA PRO A 11 14.56 -21.86 -9.79
C PRO A 11 13.24 -21.80 -10.55
N GLU A 12 12.61 -22.96 -10.83
CA GLU A 12 11.33 -23.06 -11.53
C GLU A 12 10.19 -22.41 -10.74
N ARG A 13 10.06 -22.73 -9.45
CA ARG A 13 9.05 -22.14 -8.56
C ARG A 13 9.28 -20.65 -8.36
N GLN A 14 10.53 -20.23 -8.21
CA GLN A 14 10.88 -18.82 -8.15
C GLN A 14 10.44 -18.08 -9.41
N LYS A 15 10.72 -18.62 -10.60
CA LYS A 15 10.28 -18.04 -11.86
C LYS A 15 8.75 -17.92 -11.92
N LYS A 16 8.02 -19.01 -11.63
CA LYS A 16 6.54 -18.99 -11.62
C LYS A 16 5.97 -17.94 -10.69
N LEU A 17 6.55 -17.80 -9.49
CA LEU A 17 6.12 -16.83 -8.50
C LEU A 17 6.38 -15.39 -8.96
N VAL A 18 7.59 -15.12 -9.44
CA VAL A 18 7.98 -13.80 -9.98
C VAL A 18 7.10 -13.41 -11.17
N ASP A 19 6.83 -14.34 -12.08
CA ASP A 19 5.98 -14.11 -13.25
C ASP A 19 4.52 -13.82 -12.83
N ALA A 20 3.99 -14.54 -11.84
CA ALA A 20 2.65 -14.31 -11.31
C ALA A 20 2.51 -12.94 -10.62
N ILE A 21 3.50 -12.54 -9.82
CA ILE A 21 3.50 -11.22 -9.16
C ILE A 21 3.68 -10.12 -10.19
N ARG A 22 4.57 -10.31 -11.18
CA ARG A 22 4.73 -9.37 -12.31
C ARG A 22 3.42 -9.19 -13.06
N ALA A 23 2.58 -10.21 -13.16
CA ALA A 23 1.26 -10.11 -13.78
C ALA A 23 0.23 -9.32 -12.93
N GLY A 24 0.57 -8.94 -11.69
CA GLY A 24 -0.29 -8.16 -10.79
C GLY A 24 -1.07 -9.01 -9.79
N ASN A 25 -0.71 -10.29 -9.61
CA ASN A 25 -1.37 -11.13 -8.60
C ASN A 25 -0.89 -10.79 -7.18
N TYR A 26 -1.81 -10.90 -6.22
CA TYR A 26 -1.46 -10.88 -4.79
C TYR A 26 -0.51 -12.04 -4.44
N TYR A 27 0.33 -11.83 -3.44
CA TYR A 27 1.34 -12.80 -3.03
C TYR A 27 0.75 -14.17 -2.67
N GLU A 28 -0.39 -14.22 -1.99
CA GLU A 28 -1.04 -15.49 -1.61
C GLU A 28 -1.50 -16.29 -2.84
N THR A 29 -2.11 -15.63 -3.81
CA THR A 29 -2.51 -16.21 -5.10
C THR A 29 -1.27 -16.69 -5.87
N ALA A 30 -0.24 -15.86 -5.94
CA ALA A 30 1.01 -16.19 -6.63
C ALA A 30 1.73 -17.38 -5.99
N CYS A 31 1.72 -17.47 -4.64
CA CYS A 31 2.28 -18.58 -3.87
C CYS A 31 1.53 -19.88 -4.15
N THR A 32 0.20 -19.83 -4.07
CA THR A 32 -0.68 -20.97 -4.40
C THR A 32 -0.44 -21.46 -5.82
N TYR A 33 -0.38 -20.55 -6.80
CA TYR A 33 -0.08 -20.84 -8.19
C TYR A 33 1.31 -21.47 -8.41
N ALA A 34 2.32 -21.01 -7.66
CA ALA A 34 3.67 -21.54 -7.72
C ALA A 34 3.85 -22.85 -6.91
N GLY A 35 2.82 -23.31 -6.19
CA GLY A 35 2.89 -24.48 -5.30
C GLY A 35 3.80 -24.25 -4.09
N ILE A 36 3.84 -23.01 -3.59
CA ILE A 36 4.58 -22.61 -2.39
C ILE A 36 3.59 -22.23 -1.31
N ASP A 37 3.81 -22.72 -0.10
CA ASP A 37 3.05 -22.29 1.07
C ASP A 37 3.39 -20.83 1.43
N TYR A 38 2.37 -20.01 1.71
CA TYR A 38 2.55 -18.59 1.97
C TYR A 38 3.46 -18.29 3.17
N THR A 39 3.43 -19.12 4.22
CA THR A 39 4.34 -18.94 5.37
C THR A 39 5.80 -19.14 4.96
N THR A 40 6.07 -20.09 4.07
CA THR A 40 7.41 -20.32 3.52
C THR A 40 7.89 -19.13 2.70
N PHE A 41 7.01 -18.54 1.89
CA PHE A 41 7.30 -17.32 1.14
C PHE A 41 7.65 -16.15 2.07
N ARG A 42 6.82 -15.89 3.10
CA ARG A 42 7.08 -14.79 4.05
C ARG A 42 8.42 -14.95 4.76
N LEU A 43 8.77 -16.18 5.16
CA LEU A 43 10.08 -16.47 5.76
C LEU A 43 11.23 -16.16 4.80
N TRP A 44 11.10 -16.47 3.50
CA TRP A 44 12.14 -16.12 2.52
C TRP A 44 12.25 -14.62 2.30
N MET A 45 11.14 -13.90 2.29
CA MET A 45 11.13 -12.43 2.19
C MET A 45 11.83 -11.78 3.38
N GLN A 46 11.52 -12.22 4.61
CA GLN A 46 12.19 -11.72 5.83
C GLN A 46 13.71 -11.97 5.79
N LYS A 47 14.14 -13.17 5.39
CA LYS A 47 15.56 -13.51 5.27
C LYS A 47 16.26 -12.72 4.16
N GLY A 48 15.55 -12.42 3.08
CA GLY A 48 16.06 -11.63 1.97
C GLY A 48 16.25 -10.17 2.32
N GLU A 49 15.27 -9.59 3.03
CA GLU A 49 15.31 -8.23 3.58
C GLU A 49 16.46 -8.07 4.59
N ALA A 50 16.63 -9.04 5.50
CA ALA A 50 17.74 -9.07 6.44
C ALA A 50 19.11 -9.39 5.80
N ARG A 51 19.14 -9.66 4.49
CA ARG A 51 20.34 -10.03 3.72
C ARG A 51 21.12 -11.22 4.30
N GLU A 52 20.43 -12.18 4.90
CA GLU A 52 21.05 -13.34 5.57
C GLU A 52 21.83 -14.25 4.61
N ALA A 53 21.40 -14.33 3.35
CA ALA A 53 22.11 -15.08 2.31
C ALA A 53 21.80 -14.51 0.93
N LYS A 54 22.80 -14.49 0.05
CA LYS A 54 22.68 -13.95 -1.31
C LYS A 54 21.46 -14.50 -2.07
N LYS A 55 21.17 -15.80 -1.96
CA LYS A 55 20.01 -16.43 -2.62
C LYS A 55 18.65 -15.85 -2.18
N TYR A 56 18.52 -15.44 -0.92
CA TYR A 56 17.27 -14.85 -0.41
C TYR A 56 17.22 -13.35 -0.72
N SER A 57 18.36 -12.65 -0.71
CA SER A 57 18.44 -11.26 -1.17
C SER A 57 18.10 -11.14 -2.65
N ASP A 58 18.72 -11.97 -3.51
CA ASP A 58 18.42 -12.02 -4.94
C ASP A 58 16.93 -12.35 -5.19
N PHE A 59 16.34 -13.22 -4.35
CA PHE A 59 14.92 -13.54 -4.39
C PHE A 59 14.05 -12.34 -4.00
N PHE A 60 14.36 -11.69 -2.88
CA PHE A 60 13.65 -10.50 -2.40
C PHE A 60 13.67 -9.38 -3.45
N GLU A 61 14.85 -9.06 -3.99
CA GLU A 61 15.01 -8.05 -5.05
C GLU A 61 14.20 -8.42 -6.30
N ALA A 62 14.17 -9.70 -6.69
CA ALA A 62 13.37 -10.14 -7.83
C ALA A 62 11.86 -9.96 -7.60
N ILE A 63 11.37 -10.22 -6.38
CA ILE A 63 9.96 -10.06 -6.01
C ILE A 63 9.59 -8.57 -5.95
N THR A 64 10.38 -7.75 -5.26
CA THR A 64 10.16 -6.29 -5.17
C THR A 64 10.17 -5.65 -6.55
N ARG A 65 11.11 -6.05 -7.43
CA ARG A 65 11.14 -5.56 -8.81
C ARG A 65 9.89 -5.98 -9.59
N ALA A 66 9.43 -7.24 -9.45
CA ALA A 66 8.25 -7.72 -10.14
C ALA A 66 6.98 -6.95 -9.74
N GLU A 67 6.87 -6.59 -8.46
CA GLU A 67 5.76 -5.76 -7.95
C GLU A 67 5.81 -4.33 -8.52
N ALA A 68 6.99 -3.69 -8.52
CA ALA A 68 7.17 -2.39 -9.13
C ALA A 68 6.84 -2.39 -10.63
N GLU A 69 7.21 -3.46 -11.35
CA GLU A 69 6.85 -3.65 -12.76
C GLU A 69 5.33 -3.81 -12.96
N ALA A 70 4.65 -4.53 -12.06
CA ALA A 70 3.21 -4.70 -12.11
C ALA A 70 2.47 -3.36 -11.88
N GLU A 71 2.89 -2.60 -10.86
CA GLU A 71 2.34 -1.27 -10.57
C GLU A 71 2.59 -0.30 -11.74
N SER A 72 3.81 -0.26 -12.26
CA SER A 72 4.16 0.57 -13.42
C SER A 72 3.30 0.25 -14.64
N ARG A 73 3.03 -1.04 -14.90
CA ARG A 73 2.13 -1.45 -16.00
C ARG A 73 0.70 -1.01 -15.76
N ALA A 74 0.20 -1.12 -14.52
CA ALA A 74 -1.14 -0.67 -14.18
C ALA A 74 -1.28 0.86 -14.40
N VAL A 75 -0.29 1.64 -13.98
CA VAL A 75 -0.24 3.09 -14.24
C VAL A 75 -0.21 3.38 -15.74
N ALA A 76 0.59 2.65 -16.53
CA ALA A 76 0.65 2.83 -17.98
C ALA A 76 -0.69 2.51 -18.67
N LEU A 77 -1.39 1.47 -18.24
CA LEU A 77 -2.74 1.15 -18.75
C LEU A 77 -3.74 2.25 -18.40
N TRP A 78 -3.65 2.79 -17.18
CA TRP A 78 -4.51 3.89 -16.77
C TRP A 78 -4.22 5.17 -17.57
N GLN A 79 -2.94 5.52 -17.76
CA GLN A 79 -2.54 6.66 -18.59
C GLN A 79 -3.04 6.55 -20.04
N LYS A 80 -3.09 5.34 -20.60
CA LYS A 80 -3.67 5.11 -21.94
C LYS A 80 -5.17 5.38 -22.01
N ALA A 81 -5.91 5.23 -20.91
CA ALA A 81 -7.35 5.50 -20.88
C ALA A 81 -7.70 6.98 -20.64
N MET A 82 -6.75 7.79 -20.12
CA MET A 82 -6.99 9.20 -19.80
C MET A 82 -7.42 10.09 -20.98
N PRO A 83 -6.92 9.90 -22.22
CA PRO A 83 -7.36 10.71 -23.35
C PRO A 83 -8.84 10.50 -23.71
N GLU A 84 -9.38 9.31 -23.41
CA GLU A 84 -10.77 8.94 -23.73
C GLU A 84 -11.75 9.27 -22.61
N ASP A 85 -11.30 9.21 -21.35
CA ASP A 85 -12.11 9.56 -20.18
C ASP A 85 -11.39 10.57 -19.28
N TRP A 86 -11.86 11.81 -19.29
CA TRP A 86 -11.36 12.88 -18.43
C TRP A 86 -11.49 12.55 -16.93
N ARG A 87 -12.44 11.69 -16.53
CA ARG A 87 -12.60 11.25 -15.14
C ARG A 87 -11.43 10.37 -14.71
N ALA A 88 -10.86 9.59 -15.63
CA ALA A 88 -9.65 8.81 -15.35
C ALA A 88 -8.46 9.74 -15.06
N ALA A 89 -8.33 10.85 -15.80
CA ALA A 89 -7.31 11.87 -15.54
C ALA A 89 -7.56 12.61 -14.21
N GLN A 90 -8.82 12.98 -13.92
CA GLN A 90 -9.20 13.60 -12.65
C GLN A 90 -8.87 12.68 -11.47
N MET A 91 -9.31 11.42 -11.49
CA MET A 91 -9.05 10.45 -10.42
C MET A 91 -7.56 10.22 -10.18
N PHE A 92 -6.76 10.20 -11.25
CA PHE A 92 -5.32 10.07 -11.13
C PHE A 92 -4.70 11.26 -10.40
N LEU A 93 -5.09 12.49 -10.78
CA LEU A 93 -4.61 13.71 -10.14
C LEU A 93 -5.06 13.83 -8.68
N GLU A 94 -6.31 13.47 -8.38
CA GLU A 94 -6.85 13.43 -7.01
C GLU A 94 -6.04 12.51 -6.10
N ARG A 95 -5.63 11.32 -6.59
CA ARG A 95 -4.84 10.36 -5.80
C ARG A 95 -3.37 10.72 -5.71
N ARG A 96 -2.79 11.29 -6.77
CA ARG A 96 -1.36 11.62 -6.83
C ARG A 96 -1.03 12.93 -6.09
N HIS A 97 -1.97 13.87 -6.10
CA HIS A 97 -1.82 15.21 -5.55
C HIS A 97 -3.07 15.62 -4.75
N PRO A 98 -3.40 14.89 -3.66
CA PRO A 98 -4.62 15.14 -2.88
C PRO A 98 -4.66 16.53 -2.25
N ASP A 99 -3.50 17.14 -2.00
CA ASP A 99 -3.34 18.51 -1.52
C ASP A 99 -3.87 19.57 -2.51
N ARG A 100 -3.70 19.34 -3.81
CA ARG A 100 -4.08 20.29 -4.87
C ARG A 100 -5.39 19.93 -5.56
N TRP A 101 -5.69 18.64 -5.66
CA TRP A 101 -6.81 18.13 -6.44
C TRP A 101 -7.87 17.43 -5.58
N GLY A 102 -7.58 17.18 -4.30
CA GLY A 102 -8.55 16.57 -3.38
C GLY A 102 -9.78 17.44 -3.17
N LYS A 103 -10.89 16.80 -2.83
CA LYS A 103 -12.13 17.50 -2.50
C LYS A 103 -11.91 18.40 -1.30
N GLN A 104 -12.08 19.70 -1.49
CA GLN A 104 -12.13 20.63 -0.37
C GLN A 104 -13.53 20.58 0.25
N ASP A 105 -13.69 19.71 1.24
CA ASP A 105 -14.86 19.76 2.11
C ASP A 105 -14.78 21.03 2.93
N LYS A 106 -15.40 22.10 2.43
CA LYS A 106 -15.62 23.33 3.20
C LYS A 106 -16.60 22.99 4.32
N LEU A 107 -16.09 22.49 5.44
CA LEU A 107 -16.87 22.29 6.65
C LEU A 107 -17.30 23.68 7.15
N LYS A 108 -18.54 24.08 6.85
CA LYS A 108 -19.18 25.22 7.50
C LYS A 108 -19.52 24.80 8.93
N THR A 109 -18.58 25.00 9.84
CA THR A 109 -18.85 24.83 11.28
C THR A 109 -19.50 26.12 11.78
N GLU A 110 -20.83 26.19 11.75
CA GLU A 110 -21.57 27.22 12.49
C GLU A 110 -21.52 26.86 13.98
N VAL A 111 -20.70 27.57 14.75
CA VAL A 111 -20.75 27.52 16.22
C VAL A 111 -21.98 28.32 16.67
N SER A 112 -23.15 27.68 16.66
CA SER A 112 -24.37 28.22 17.28
C SER A 112 -24.37 27.89 18.77
N GLY A 113 -23.48 28.55 19.52
CA GLY A 113 -23.53 28.57 20.97
C GLY A 113 -24.05 29.93 21.41
N THR A 114 -25.28 29.99 21.93
CA THR A 114 -25.75 31.20 22.63
C THR A 114 -24.89 31.38 23.87
N VAL A 115 -23.97 32.33 23.84
CA VAL A 115 -23.21 32.70 25.04
C VAL A 115 -24.19 33.35 26.01
N ASN A 116 -24.48 32.67 27.12
CA ASN A 116 -25.31 33.24 28.18
C ASN A 116 -24.46 34.19 29.03
N TRP A 117 -24.34 35.43 28.57
CA TRP A 117 -23.57 36.49 29.25
C TRP A 117 -24.10 36.83 30.65
N VAL A 118 -25.35 36.48 30.96
CA VAL A 118 -25.97 36.74 32.27
C VAL A 118 -25.36 35.86 33.37
N ALA A 119 -25.03 34.61 33.05
CA ALA A 119 -24.43 33.68 34.02
C ALA A 119 -23.00 34.08 34.42
N LEU A 120 -22.25 34.69 33.49
CA LEU A 120 -20.89 35.18 33.75
C LEU A 120 -20.88 36.46 34.60
N ALA A 121 -21.89 37.32 34.46
CA ALA A 121 -22.00 38.54 35.27
C ALA A 121 -22.42 38.26 36.72
N GLN A 122 -23.23 37.22 36.95
CA GLN A 122 -23.68 36.83 38.29
C GLN A 122 -22.56 36.18 39.12
N ALA A 123 -21.67 35.40 38.49
CA ALA A 123 -20.52 34.80 39.17
C ALA A 123 -19.46 35.83 39.60
N ALA A 124 -19.39 36.99 38.93
CA ALA A 124 -18.44 38.06 39.28
C ALA A 124 -18.90 38.94 40.46
N GLN A 125 -20.15 38.80 40.92
CA GLN A 125 -20.70 39.58 42.05
C GLN A 125 -20.71 38.82 43.37
N THR A 126 -20.38 37.52 43.38
CA THR A 126 -20.40 36.67 44.57
C THR A 126 -19.08 36.56 45.33
N ASP A 127 -18.02 37.22 44.86
CA ASP A 127 -16.66 37.12 45.45
C ASP A 127 -16.25 38.34 46.32
N ASP A 128 -17.17 39.27 46.62
CA ASP A 128 -16.89 40.53 47.35
C ASP A 128 -17.65 40.70 48.70
N GLU A 129 -18.12 39.62 49.34
CA GLU A 129 -18.52 39.59 50.77
C GLU A 129 -17.95 38.36 51.48
#